data_AF-A0A3M7KT98-F1
#
_entry.id   AF-A0A3M7KT98-F1
#
_cell.length_a   1.000
_cell.length_b   1.000
_cell.length_c   1.000
_cell.angle_alpha   90.00
_cell.angle_beta   90.00
_cell.angle_gamma   90.00
#
_symmetry.space_group_name_H-M   'P 1'
#
loop_
_entity.id
_entity.type
_entity.pdbx_description
1 polymer ?
#
loop_
_entity_poly.entity_id
_entity_poly.type
_entity_poly.pdbx_seq_one_letter_code
_entity_poly.pdbx_strand_id
1 'polypeptide(L)'
;RPAGKLADGHEQPATVFQPIHFLYTYLHEAIRHELALLSQSLQLLLAGTSTGWPELRRRYIFLRDVYKYHSAAEDEVIYPALELEVANVTPSYSVEHEDEEHLLEEMVDLLLATEQSPTKENLLAVRQLSWRIQTTVTKHLAKEEAQLLPLLLTHIPPREQGGLVAQFLCCIPISTVARVLAWVKPHAAPADRAAIREALAGAVDDPLLCSLLLGWLEADEADGAGSDGLARPGSPSSPGSSGDDEAAAAARSVADPPGAQSQREGRTDVPGSRQPAGPPPLRSILHYHAAIRAALEGFAADARAVASAPGGPDPPALAALLVRHRFIRAVCAFHSAAEDEVVFPALARLHTSQQEGGPGGRARRRGWR
;
A
#
# COMPACT_ATOMS: atom_id res chain seq x y z
N ARG A 1 -36.67 54.70 22.70
CA ARG A 1 -35.24 55.06 22.51
C ARG A 1 -34.72 55.64 23.82
N PRO A 2 -33.44 55.43 24.19
CA PRO A 2 -32.44 54.47 23.68
C PRO A 2 -31.94 53.56 24.86
N ALA A 3 -31.03 52.59 24.73
CA ALA A 3 -29.98 52.37 23.74
C ALA A 3 -29.83 50.87 23.46
N GLY A 4 -29.64 50.55 22.18
CA GLY A 4 -29.36 49.21 21.70
C GLY A 4 -27.93 48.79 22.04
N LYS A 5 -27.78 47.51 22.38
CA LYS A 5 -26.50 46.82 22.38
C LYS A 5 -26.47 45.99 21.11
N LEU A 6 -25.62 46.41 20.17
CA LEU A 6 -25.30 45.68 18.95
C LEU A 6 -24.79 44.30 19.39
N ALA A 7 -25.47 43.26 18.94
CA ALA A 7 -24.96 41.90 19.01
C ALA A 7 -23.93 41.78 17.90
N ASP A 8 -22.65 41.80 18.25
CA ASP A 8 -21.58 41.35 17.36
C ASP A 8 -21.79 39.87 17.11
N GLY A 9 -22.35 39.57 15.94
CA GLY A 9 -22.30 38.25 15.33
C GLY A 9 -20.86 37.97 14.92
N HIS A 10 -20.05 37.50 15.86
CA HIS A 10 -18.90 36.68 15.48
C HIS A 10 -19.45 35.37 14.92
N GLU A 11 -19.73 35.35 13.62
CA GLU A 11 -19.64 34.11 12.86
C GLU A 11 -18.23 33.58 13.11
N GLN A 12 -18.14 32.52 13.92
CA GLN A 12 -16.93 31.71 13.92
C GLN A 12 -16.71 31.29 12.46
N PRO A 13 -15.53 31.52 11.88
CA PRO A 13 -15.26 31.05 10.53
C PRO A 13 -15.56 29.56 10.51
N ALA A 14 -16.38 29.12 9.56
CA ALA A 14 -16.68 27.70 9.39
C ALA A 14 -15.35 26.94 9.42
N THR A 15 -15.19 26.07 10.42
CA THR A 15 -13.94 25.34 10.63
C THR A 15 -13.69 24.53 9.37
N VAL A 16 -12.65 24.89 8.62
CA VAL A 16 -12.28 24.19 7.38
C VAL A 16 -11.98 22.75 7.74
N PHE A 17 -12.70 21.83 7.10
CA PHE A 17 -12.49 20.40 7.28
C PHE A 17 -11.04 20.03 6.98
N GLN A 18 -10.46 19.14 7.80
CA GLN A 18 -9.07 18.71 7.68
C GLN A 18 -9.03 17.28 7.14
N PRO A 19 -8.68 17.08 5.85
CA PRO A 19 -8.76 15.77 5.19
C PRO A 19 -7.93 14.68 5.86
N ILE A 20 -6.86 15.05 6.56
CA ILE A 20 -5.96 14.10 7.20
C ILE A 20 -6.65 13.26 8.30
N HIS A 21 -7.79 13.72 8.85
CA HIS A 21 -8.63 12.93 9.75
C HIS A 21 -9.17 11.64 9.12
N PHE A 22 -9.23 11.55 7.80
CA PHE A 22 -9.55 10.29 7.14
C PHE A 22 -8.60 9.16 7.54
N LEU A 23 -7.30 9.46 7.62
CA LEU A 23 -6.27 8.49 7.99
C LEU A 23 -6.20 8.34 9.52
N TYR A 24 -5.84 9.41 10.22
CA TYR A 24 -5.53 9.37 11.65
C TYR A 24 -6.75 9.35 12.57
N THR A 25 -7.97 9.30 12.05
CA THR A 25 -9.17 9.23 12.89
C THR A 25 -10.10 8.12 12.41
N TYR A 26 -10.61 8.21 11.19
CA TYR A 26 -11.63 7.24 10.75
C TYR A 26 -11.02 5.87 10.41
N LEU A 27 -9.88 5.83 9.71
CA LEU A 27 -9.19 4.56 9.43
C LEU A 27 -8.63 3.93 10.72
N HIS A 28 -8.01 4.73 11.59
CA HIS A 28 -7.51 4.24 12.89
C HIS A 28 -8.64 3.66 13.76
N GLU A 29 -9.80 4.32 13.80
CA GLU A 29 -10.96 3.81 14.52
C GLU A 29 -11.50 2.51 13.90
N ALA A 30 -11.49 2.39 12.58
CA ALA A 30 -11.86 1.14 11.90
C ALA A 30 -10.93 -0.01 12.29
N ILE A 31 -9.60 0.23 12.32
CA ILE A 31 -8.59 -0.75 12.76
C ILE A 31 -8.85 -1.19 14.21
N ARG A 32 -9.04 -0.23 15.13
CA ARG A 32 -9.34 -0.53 16.54
C ARG A 32 -10.62 -1.32 16.70
N HIS A 33 -11.65 -0.94 15.96
CA HIS A 33 -12.94 -1.62 16.01
C HIS A 33 -12.82 -3.08 15.56
N GLU A 34 -12.12 -3.34 14.46
CA GLU A 34 -11.90 -4.70 13.97
C GLU A 34 -11.07 -5.54 14.92
N LEU A 35 -10.00 -4.99 15.52
CA LEU A 35 -9.23 -5.66 16.56
C LEU A 35 -10.11 -6.08 17.75
N ALA A 36 -11.03 -5.21 18.18
CA ALA A 36 -11.96 -5.51 19.24
C ALA A 36 -12.95 -6.63 18.86
N LEU A 37 -13.46 -6.63 17.62
CA LEU A 37 -14.34 -7.68 17.12
C LEU A 37 -13.62 -9.02 16.97
N LEU A 38 -12.39 -9.03 16.45
CA LEU A 38 -11.55 -10.22 16.32
C LEU A 38 -11.24 -10.85 17.68
N SER A 39 -10.91 -10.02 18.67
CA SER A 39 -10.70 -10.48 20.06
C SER A 39 -11.97 -11.13 20.63
N GLN A 40 -13.16 -10.55 20.40
CA GLN A 40 -14.44 -11.15 20.81
C GLN A 40 -14.73 -12.46 20.08
N SER A 41 -14.56 -12.50 18.75
CA SER A 41 -14.77 -13.71 17.95
C SER A 41 -13.84 -14.85 18.38
N LEU A 42 -12.57 -14.53 18.67
CA LEU A 42 -11.62 -15.51 19.19
C LEU A 42 -12.05 -16.02 20.57
N GLN A 43 -12.49 -15.17 21.49
CA GLN A 43 -12.97 -15.60 22.80
C GLN A 43 -14.15 -16.58 22.69
N LEU A 44 -15.10 -16.32 21.78
CA LEU A 44 -16.22 -17.22 21.51
C LEU A 44 -15.78 -18.57 20.91
N LEU A 45 -14.76 -18.57 20.05
CA LEU A 45 -14.18 -19.79 19.49
C LEU A 45 -13.49 -20.62 20.57
N LEU A 46 -12.69 -19.97 21.43
CA LEU A 46 -11.99 -20.64 22.54
C LEU A 46 -12.96 -21.16 23.62
N ALA A 47 -14.12 -20.54 23.78
CA ALA A 47 -15.19 -21.01 24.66
C ALA A 47 -16.03 -22.15 24.05
N GLY A 48 -15.82 -22.50 22.77
CA GLY A 48 -16.58 -23.52 22.06
C GLY A 48 -18.01 -23.10 21.71
N THR A 49 -18.33 -21.80 21.80
CA THR A 49 -19.66 -21.24 21.51
C THR A 49 -19.82 -20.78 20.06
N SER A 50 -18.76 -20.89 19.25
CA SER A 50 -18.72 -20.60 17.82
C SER A 50 -17.79 -21.59 17.11
N THR A 51 -17.98 -21.81 15.80
CA THR A 51 -17.17 -22.75 14.98
C THR A 51 -16.51 -22.09 13.75
N GLY A 52 -16.48 -20.76 13.68
CA GLY A 52 -15.95 -20.00 12.53
C GLY A 52 -14.45 -19.71 12.49
N TRP A 53 -13.56 -20.71 12.64
CA TRP A 53 -12.11 -20.51 12.42
C TRP A 53 -11.74 -19.96 11.03
N PRO A 54 -12.33 -20.45 9.91
CA PRO A 54 -12.04 -19.91 8.58
C PRO A 54 -12.40 -18.43 8.46
N GLU A 55 -13.53 -18.03 9.07
CA GLU A 55 -13.97 -16.64 9.07
C GLU A 55 -13.06 -15.74 9.91
N LEU A 56 -12.68 -16.19 11.12
CA LEU A 56 -11.70 -15.48 11.93
C LEU A 56 -10.40 -15.25 11.17
N ARG A 57 -9.88 -16.30 10.50
CA ARG A 57 -8.66 -16.21 9.71
C ARG A 57 -8.80 -15.27 8.52
N ARG A 58 -9.91 -15.32 7.77
CA ARG A 58 -10.19 -14.38 6.67
C ARG A 58 -10.16 -12.93 7.13
N ARG A 59 -10.76 -12.64 8.29
CA ARG A 59 -10.77 -11.28 8.86
C ARG A 59 -9.40 -10.83 9.33
N TYR A 60 -8.60 -11.71 9.96
CA TYR A 60 -7.19 -11.39 10.27
C TYR A 60 -6.33 -11.17 9.01
N ILE A 61 -6.55 -11.95 7.95
CA ILE A 61 -5.90 -11.74 6.65
C ILE A 61 -6.23 -10.35 6.10
N PHE A 62 -7.52 -9.98 6.12
CA PHE A 62 -7.94 -8.66 5.68
C PHE A 62 -7.30 -7.56 6.54
N LEU A 63 -7.35 -7.67 7.87
CA LEU A 63 -6.76 -6.69 8.77
C LEU A 63 -5.25 -6.55 8.54
N ARG A 64 -4.52 -7.66 8.42
CA ARG A 64 -3.08 -7.66 8.11
C ARG A 64 -2.79 -6.90 6.82
N ASP A 65 -3.54 -7.22 5.75
CA ASP A 65 -3.33 -6.58 4.45
C ASP A 65 -3.60 -5.07 4.54
N VAL A 66 -4.71 -4.67 5.19
CA VAL A 66 -5.05 -3.26 5.38
C VAL A 66 -4.00 -2.53 6.22
N TYR A 67 -3.54 -3.14 7.32
CA TYR A 67 -2.51 -2.56 8.17
C TYR A 67 -1.22 -2.33 7.38
N LYS A 68 -0.79 -3.32 6.60
CA LYS A 68 0.37 -3.21 5.72
C LYS A 68 0.26 -2.10 4.68
N TYR A 69 -0.92 -1.90 4.09
CA TYR A 69 -1.11 -0.78 3.17
C TYR A 69 -1.10 0.57 3.89
N HIS A 70 -1.57 0.60 5.14
CA HIS A 70 -1.60 1.79 5.98
C HIS A 70 -0.19 2.21 6.41
N SER A 71 0.58 1.32 7.03
CA SER A 71 1.97 1.56 7.43
C SER A 71 2.84 1.97 6.23
N ALA A 72 2.77 1.21 5.13
CA ALA A 72 3.53 1.53 3.92
C ALA A 72 3.17 2.89 3.32
N ALA A 73 1.89 3.27 3.34
CA ALA A 73 1.48 4.57 2.83
C ALA A 73 1.89 5.71 3.78
N GLU A 74 1.95 5.48 5.08
CA GLU A 74 2.53 6.45 6.00
C GLU A 74 4.02 6.63 5.77
N ASP A 75 4.77 5.54 5.69
CA ASP A 75 6.22 5.55 5.47
C ASP A 75 6.61 6.16 4.10
N GLU A 76 5.85 5.87 3.04
CA GLU A 76 6.19 6.34 1.68
C GLU A 76 5.58 7.69 1.30
N VAL A 77 4.51 8.13 1.97
CA VAL A 77 3.74 9.32 1.56
C VAL A 77 3.62 10.34 2.68
N ILE A 78 3.13 9.93 3.85
CA ILE A 78 2.78 10.88 4.92
C ILE A 78 4.02 11.37 5.65
N TYR A 79 4.90 10.46 6.07
CA TYR A 79 6.09 10.78 6.83
C TYR A 79 7.08 11.63 6.02
N PRO A 80 7.38 11.33 4.73
CA PRO A 80 8.24 12.19 3.94
C PRO A 80 7.67 13.61 3.78
N ALA A 81 6.35 13.74 3.63
CA ALA A 81 5.71 15.05 3.55
C ALA A 81 5.83 15.83 4.87
N LEU A 82 5.68 15.15 6.01
CA LEU A 82 5.86 15.76 7.32
C LEU A 82 7.32 16.11 7.63
N GLU A 83 8.28 15.28 7.22
CA GLU A 83 9.72 15.49 7.46
C GLU A 83 10.30 16.71 6.72
N LEU A 84 9.66 17.14 5.62
CA LEU A 84 10.00 18.40 4.96
C LEU A 84 9.73 19.62 5.86
N GLU A 85 8.76 19.49 6.77
CA GLU A 85 8.34 20.56 7.69
C GLU A 85 8.99 20.38 9.08
N VAL A 86 9.10 19.14 9.57
CA VAL A 86 9.61 18.81 10.91
C VAL A 86 10.55 17.60 10.85
N ALA A 87 11.85 17.86 10.96
CA ALA A 87 12.87 16.82 10.82
C ALA A 87 12.93 15.84 12.02
N ASN A 88 13.25 14.57 11.73
CA ASN A 88 13.56 13.50 12.68
C ASN A 88 12.41 13.09 13.62
N VAL A 89 11.16 13.17 13.18
CA VAL A 89 10.00 12.79 14.00
C VAL A 89 9.56 11.36 13.75
N THR A 90 9.64 10.90 12.51
CA THR A 90 8.99 9.66 12.03
C THR A 90 9.83 8.38 12.06
N PRO A 91 11.19 8.36 12.13
CA PRO A 91 11.96 7.11 12.02
C PRO A 91 11.60 6.02 13.04
N SER A 92 11.17 6.40 14.25
CA SER A 92 10.77 5.42 15.28
C SER A 92 9.45 4.71 14.95
N TYR A 93 8.59 5.32 14.14
CA TYR A 93 7.29 4.75 13.78
C TYR A 93 7.42 3.69 12.71
N SER A 94 8.28 3.91 11.70
CA SER A 94 8.57 2.91 10.66
C SER A 94 9.15 1.61 11.26
N VAL A 95 9.96 1.71 12.33
CA VAL A 95 10.44 0.52 13.04
C VAL A 95 9.31 -0.19 13.80
N GLU A 96 8.39 0.56 14.40
CA GLU A 96 7.20 -0.01 15.04
C GLU A 96 6.31 -0.72 14.02
N HIS A 97 6.15 -0.17 12.81
CA HIS A 97 5.42 -0.81 11.71
C HIS A 97 5.98 -2.18 11.34
N GLU A 98 7.31 -2.31 11.21
CA GLU A 98 7.95 -3.58 10.88
C GLU A 98 7.63 -4.67 11.93
N ASP A 99 7.71 -4.32 13.21
CA ASP A 99 7.38 -5.23 14.32
C ASP A 99 5.88 -5.62 14.31
N GLU A 100 4.99 -4.68 14.05
CA GLU A 100 3.53 -4.89 14.04
C GLU A 100 3.05 -5.71 12.85
N GLU A 101 3.60 -5.46 11.66
CA GLU A 101 3.38 -6.27 10.48
C GLU A 101 3.82 -7.71 10.72
N HIS A 102 4.98 -7.92 11.35
CA HIS A 102 5.45 -9.26 11.69
C HIS A 102 4.49 -9.97 12.66
N LEU A 103 3.94 -9.29 13.67
CA LEU A 103 2.96 -9.87 14.58
C LEU A 103 1.68 -10.30 13.86
N LEU A 104 1.18 -9.49 12.93
CA LEU A 104 -0.01 -9.79 12.13
C LEU A 104 0.24 -10.97 11.17
N GLU A 105 1.43 -11.07 10.58
CA GLU A 105 1.85 -12.21 9.77
C GLU A 105 1.92 -13.50 10.61
N GLU A 106 2.60 -13.46 11.77
CA GLU A 106 2.70 -14.58 12.72
C GLU A 106 1.30 -15.09 13.12
N MET A 107 0.34 -14.18 13.31
CA MET A 107 -1.02 -14.54 13.69
C MET A 107 -1.76 -15.28 12.58
N VAL A 108 -1.63 -14.85 11.34
CA VAL A 108 -2.28 -15.56 10.21
C VAL A 108 -1.76 -16.98 10.08
N ASP A 109 -0.44 -17.17 10.19
CA ASP A 109 0.19 -18.49 10.12
C ASP A 109 -0.23 -19.38 11.30
N LEU A 110 -0.26 -18.82 12.51
CA LEU A 110 -0.68 -19.53 13.70
C LEU A 110 -2.16 -19.92 13.65
N LEU A 111 -3.03 -19.06 13.12
CA LEU A 111 -4.45 -19.37 12.90
C LEU A 111 -4.62 -20.51 11.90
N LEU A 112 -3.85 -20.52 10.81
CA LEU A 112 -3.88 -21.61 9.82
C LEU A 112 -3.44 -22.94 10.45
N ALA A 113 -2.36 -22.94 11.23
CA ALA A 113 -1.89 -24.14 11.93
C ALA A 113 -2.91 -24.63 12.97
N THR A 114 -3.52 -23.71 13.72
CA THR A 114 -4.54 -24.02 14.73
C THR A 114 -5.82 -24.57 14.11
N GLU A 115 -6.25 -24.05 12.97
CA GLU A 115 -7.41 -24.52 12.22
C GLU A 115 -7.22 -25.97 11.75
N GLN A 116 -6.02 -26.32 11.28
CA GLN A 116 -5.71 -27.67 10.78
C GLN A 116 -5.50 -28.69 11.91
N SER A 117 -4.85 -28.27 13.00
CA SER A 117 -4.53 -29.14 14.13
C SER A 117 -4.62 -28.36 15.46
N PRO A 118 -5.81 -28.30 16.07
CA PRO A 118 -6.00 -27.55 17.31
C PRO A 118 -5.35 -28.29 18.49
N THR A 119 -4.33 -27.68 19.09
CA THR A 119 -3.69 -28.12 20.34
C THR A 119 -3.91 -27.09 21.44
N LYS A 120 -3.79 -27.49 22.71
CA LYS A 120 -3.93 -26.54 23.84
C LYS A 120 -2.87 -25.44 23.77
N GLU A 121 -1.68 -25.80 23.30
CA GLU A 121 -0.53 -24.92 23.10
C GLU A 121 -0.84 -23.87 22.02
N ASN A 122 -1.33 -24.30 20.85
CA ASN A 122 -1.68 -23.40 19.75
C ASN A 122 -2.82 -22.46 20.15
N LEU A 123 -3.86 -22.95 20.82
CA LEU A 123 -4.97 -22.12 21.31
C LEU A 123 -4.51 -21.05 22.30
N LEU A 124 -3.58 -21.40 23.20
CA LEU A 124 -2.99 -20.45 24.13
C LEU A 124 -2.14 -19.41 23.39
N ALA A 125 -1.34 -19.84 22.42
CA ALA A 125 -0.50 -18.95 21.61
C ALA A 125 -1.35 -17.95 20.81
N VAL A 126 -2.43 -18.40 20.13
CA VAL A 126 -3.36 -17.52 19.40
C VAL A 126 -3.95 -16.47 20.33
N ARG A 127 -4.36 -16.87 21.55
CA ARG A 127 -4.90 -15.95 22.55
C ARG A 127 -3.87 -14.89 22.98
N GLN A 128 -2.63 -15.31 23.24
CA GLN A 128 -1.55 -14.41 23.66
C GLN A 128 -1.16 -13.45 22.54
N LEU A 129 -1.03 -13.94 21.31
CA LEU A 129 -0.66 -13.14 20.16
C LEU A 129 -1.76 -12.15 19.77
N SER A 130 -3.03 -12.57 19.81
CA SER A 130 -4.18 -11.65 19.63
C SER A 130 -4.13 -10.48 20.62
N TRP A 131 -3.82 -10.75 21.89
CA TRP A 131 -3.68 -9.70 22.91
C TRP A 131 -2.47 -8.79 22.64
N ARG A 132 -1.33 -9.36 22.24
CA ARG A 132 -0.13 -8.58 21.85
C ARG A 132 -0.47 -7.63 20.71
N ILE A 133 -1.02 -8.13 19.60
CA ILE A 133 -1.44 -7.32 18.45
C ILE A 133 -2.39 -6.22 18.90
N GLN A 134 -3.45 -6.56 19.64
CA GLN A 134 -4.44 -5.59 20.10
C GLN A 134 -3.78 -4.45 20.90
N THR A 135 -2.86 -4.78 21.81
CA THR A 135 -2.22 -3.78 22.66
C THR A 135 -1.13 -2.97 21.94
N THR A 136 -0.34 -3.58 21.07
CA THR A 136 0.73 -2.90 20.33
C THR A 136 0.12 -1.92 19.32
N VAL A 137 -0.73 -2.42 18.40
CA VAL A 137 -1.34 -1.59 17.35
C VAL A 137 -2.18 -0.46 17.95
N THR A 138 -3.02 -0.74 18.95
CA THR A 138 -3.84 0.34 19.57
C THR A 138 -2.98 1.44 20.20
N LYS A 139 -1.83 1.08 20.79
CA LYS A 139 -0.91 2.07 21.37
C LYS A 139 -0.19 2.86 20.30
N HIS A 140 0.24 2.21 19.22
CA HIS A 140 0.88 2.87 18.09
C HIS A 140 -0.04 3.91 17.45
N LEU A 141 -1.26 3.51 17.06
CA LEU A 141 -2.25 4.44 16.50
C LEU A 141 -2.54 5.62 17.44
N ALA A 142 -2.61 5.38 18.76
CA ALA A 142 -2.82 6.44 19.74
C ALA A 142 -1.59 7.37 19.89
N LYS A 143 -0.37 6.83 19.75
CA LYS A 143 0.88 7.59 19.74
C LYS A 143 0.94 8.50 18.52
N GLU A 144 0.59 7.99 17.34
CA GLU A 144 0.51 8.78 16.12
C GLU A 144 -0.52 9.91 16.21
N GLU A 145 -1.73 9.61 16.68
CA GLU A 145 -2.78 10.61 16.91
C GLU A 145 -2.36 11.70 17.91
N ALA A 146 -1.59 11.33 18.94
CA ALA A 146 -1.15 12.27 19.95
C ALA A 146 0.05 13.12 19.51
N GLN A 147 0.90 12.61 18.62
CA GLN A 147 2.21 13.21 18.32
C GLN A 147 2.32 13.69 16.87
N LEU A 148 1.82 12.94 15.88
CA LEU A 148 1.92 13.24 14.47
C LEU A 148 0.72 14.07 13.97
N LEU A 149 -0.50 13.69 14.33
CA LEU A 149 -1.71 14.39 13.87
C LEU A 149 -1.68 15.91 14.18
N PRO A 150 -1.28 16.39 15.38
CA PRO A 150 -1.17 17.81 15.63
C PRO A 150 -0.16 18.53 14.72
N LEU A 151 0.94 17.85 14.37
CA LEU A 151 1.96 18.41 13.48
C LEU A 151 1.42 18.49 12.04
N LEU A 152 0.76 17.43 11.56
CA LEU A 152 0.11 17.40 10.25
C LEU A 152 -0.92 18.53 10.12
N LEU A 153 -1.75 18.72 11.15
CA LEU A 153 -2.75 19.81 11.19
C LEU A 153 -2.13 21.20 11.26
N THR A 154 -0.94 21.33 11.85
CA THR A 154 -0.25 22.62 12.01
C THR A 154 0.54 23.01 10.77
N HIS A 155 1.21 22.06 10.13
CA HIS A 155 2.19 22.32 9.08
C HIS A 155 1.65 22.08 7.68
N ILE A 156 0.69 21.16 7.49
CA ILE A 156 0.21 20.79 6.16
C ILE A 156 -1.17 21.42 5.94
N PRO A 157 -1.33 22.33 4.95
CA PRO A 157 -2.61 22.99 4.73
C PRO A 157 -3.68 22.01 4.19
N PRO A 158 -4.99 22.28 4.40
CA PRO A 158 -6.05 21.34 4.06
C PRO A 158 -6.06 20.84 2.61
N ARG A 159 -5.70 21.71 1.65
CA ARG A 159 -5.61 21.31 0.24
C ARG A 159 -4.52 20.27 0.01
N GLU A 160 -3.35 20.45 0.64
CA GLU A 160 -2.24 19.50 0.54
C GLU A 160 -2.55 18.20 1.30
N GLN A 161 -3.23 18.27 2.45
CA GLN A 161 -3.75 17.08 3.13
C GLN A 161 -4.66 16.25 2.22
N GLY A 162 -5.54 16.90 1.44
CA GLY A 162 -6.37 16.19 0.44
C GLY A 162 -5.53 15.44 -0.59
N GLY A 163 -4.42 16.03 -1.05
CA GLY A 163 -3.47 15.39 -1.95
C GLY A 163 -2.75 14.20 -1.32
N LEU A 164 -2.40 14.29 -0.03
CA LEU A 164 -1.81 13.17 0.72
C LEU A 164 -2.80 12.02 0.91
N VAL A 165 -4.07 12.31 1.24
CA VAL A 165 -5.11 11.28 1.33
C VAL A 165 -5.34 10.59 -0.02
N ALA A 166 -5.35 11.35 -1.12
CA ALA A 166 -5.45 10.77 -2.46
C ALA A 166 -4.28 9.83 -2.78
N GLN A 167 -3.05 10.26 -2.46
CA GLN A 167 -1.85 9.44 -2.64
C GLN A 167 -1.85 8.19 -1.76
N PHE A 168 -2.27 8.30 -0.50
CA PHE A 168 -2.46 7.16 0.39
C PHE A 168 -3.42 6.13 -0.20
N LEU A 169 -4.59 6.56 -0.69
CA LEU A 169 -5.55 5.66 -1.34
C LEU A 169 -4.95 5.03 -2.61
N CYS A 170 -4.05 5.73 -3.29
CA CYS A 170 -3.30 5.20 -4.43
C CYS A 170 -2.26 4.14 -4.04
N CYS A 171 -1.89 3.98 -2.76
CA CYS A 171 -1.04 2.88 -2.30
C CYS A 171 -1.81 1.56 -2.09
N ILE A 172 -3.13 1.61 -1.83
CA ILE A 172 -3.96 0.42 -1.54
C ILE A 172 -4.34 -0.34 -2.82
N PRO A 173 -4.04 -1.64 -2.98
CA PRO A 173 -4.43 -2.41 -4.16
C PRO A 173 -5.88 -2.24 -4.58
N ILE A 174 -6.13 -2.20 -5.89
CA ILE A 174 -7.41 -1.71 -6.40
C ILE A 174 -8.56 -2.67 -6.14
N SER A 175 -8.23 -3.96 -6.09
CA SER A 175 -9.14 -5.02 -5.67
C SER A 175 -9.57 -4.87 -4.21
N THR A 176 -8.88 -4.03 -3.42
CA THR A 176 -9.07 -3.89 -1.99
C THR A 176 -9.57 -2.50 -1.58
N VAL A 177 -9.24 -1.44 -2.32
CA VAL A 177 -9.57 -0.05 -1.93
C VAL A 177 -11.06 0.20 -1.70
N ALA A 178 -11.94 -0.34 -2.54
CA ALA A 178 -13.39 -0.22 -2.36
C ALA A 178 -13.85 -0.85 -1.03
N ARG A 179 -13.32 -2.04 -0.72
CA ARG A 179 -13.58 -2.76 0.54
C ARG A 179 -13.02 -2.02 1.75
N VAL A 180 -11.84 -1.40 1.64
CA VAL A 180 -11.28 -0.55 2.72
C VAL A 180 -12.15 0.67 2.95
N LEU A 181 -12.58 1.36 1.89
CA LEU A 181 -13.43 2.53 2.00
C LEU A 181 -14.78 2.19 2.62
N ALA A 182 -15.39 1.08 2.22
CA ALA A 182 -16.63 0.60 2.84
C ALA A 182 -16.45 0.21 4.32
N TRP A 183 -15.28 -0.30 4.68
CA TRP A 183 -14.93 -0.62 6.07
C TRP A 183 -14.70 0.63 6.92
N VAL A 184 -14.13 1.72 6.36
CA VAL A 184 -13.92 3.00 7.07
C VAL A 184 -15.19 3.85 7.14
N LYS A 185 -16.05 3.81 6.11
CA LYS A 185 -17.24 4.66 5.94
C LYS A 185 -18.18 4.73 7.16
N PRO A 186 -18.43 3.65 7.93
CA PRO A 186 -19.28 3.70 9.13
C PRO A 186 -18.71 4.56 10.27
N HIS A 187 -17.40 4.82 10.27
CA HIS A 187 -16.72 5.58 11.32
C HIS A 187 -16.71 7.09 11.08
N ALA A 188 -17.14 7.53 9.88
CA ALA A 188 -17.23 8.94 9.50
C ALA A 188 -18.69 9.41 9.40
N ALA A 189 -19.01 10.57 9.99
CA ALA A 189 -20.34 11.14 9.88
C ALA A 189 -20.68 11.49 8.41
N PRO A 190 -21.97 11.53 8.00
CA PRO A 190 -22.35 11.92 6.65
C PRO A 190 -21.77 13.28 6.19
N ALA A 191 -21.70 14.25 7.09
CA ALA A 191 -21.11 15.56 6.82
C ALA A 191 -19.59 15.45 6.54
N ASP A 192 -18.87 14.70 7.37
CA ASP A 192 -17.42 14.48 7.20
C ASP A 192 -17.12 13.72 5.92
N ARG A 193 -17.92 12.71 5.56
CA ARG A 193 -17.81 11.99 4.29
C ARG A 193 -17.97 12.91 3.09
N ALA A 194 -18.94 13.83 3.13
CA ALA A 194 -19.12 14.83 2.09
C ALA A 194 -17.92 15.79 2.01
N ALA A 195 -17.36 16.18 3.17
CA ALA A 195 -16.22 17.08 3.24
C ALA A 195 -14.90 16.42 2.74
N ILE A 196 -14.67 15.14 3.03
CA ILE A 196 -13.56 14.36 2.47
C ILE A 196 -13.65 14.34 0.94
N ARG A 197 -14.85 14.08 0.43
CA ARG A 197 -15.13 14.03 -1.01
C ARG A 197 -14.83 15.38 -1.68
N GLU A 198 -15.30 16.48 -1.09
CA GLU A 198 -15.01 17.83 -1.58
C GLU A 198 -13.51 18.16 -1.55
N ALA A 199 -12.83 17.79 -0.45
CA ALA A 199 -11.39 18.02 -0.32
C ALA A 199 -10.56 17.25 -1.36
N LEU A 200 -10.91 15.99 -1.64
CA LEU A 200 -10.27 15.21 -2.69
C LEU A 200 -10.52 15.82 -4.08
N ALA A 201 -11.75 16.27 -4.34
CA ALA A 201 -12.09 16.93 -5.60
C ALA A 201 -11.28 18.21 -5.85
N GLY A 202 -10.99 18.98 -4.79
CA GLY A 202 -10.19 20.20 -4.87
C GLY A 202 -8.66 19.99 -4.83
N ALA A 203 -8.20 18.79 -4.46
CA ALA A 203 -6.78 18.49 -4.31
C ALA A 203 -6.20 17.63 -5.45
N VAL A 204 -7.03 16.83 -6.12
CA VAL A 204 -6.60 15.94 -7.21
C VAL A 204 -6.80 16.62 -8.56
N ASP A 205 -5.69 17.07 -9.16
CA ASP A 205 -5.71 17.76 -10.47
C ASP A 205 -6.01 16.80 -11.64
N ASP A 206 -5.70 15.50 -11.49
CA ASP A 206 -5.99 14.50 -12.52
C ASP A 206 -7.51 14.17 -12.52
N PRO A 207 -8.26 14.53 -13.59
CA PRO A 207 -9.71 14.38 -13.59
C PRO A 207 -10.15 12.91 -13.58
N LEU A 208 -9.32 12.00 -14.10
CA LEU A 208 -9.61 10.56 -14.07
C LEU A 208 -9.44 9.99 -12.68
N LEU A 209 -8.29 10.25 -12.06
CA LEU A 209 -8.02 9.79 -10.71
C LEU A 209 -9.05 10.38 -9.73
N CYS A 210 -9.36 11.66 -9.89
CA CYS A 210 -10.41 12.32 -9.12
C CYS A 210 -11.76 11.60 -9.28
N SER A 211 -12.23 11.39 -10.52
CA SER A 211 -13.49 10.67 -10.77
C SER A 211 -13.52 9.28 -10.13
N LEU A 212 -12.40 8.54 -10.16
CA LEU A 212 -12.30 7.22 -9.55
C LEU A 212 -12.46 7.27 -8.02
N LEU A 213 -11.67 8.13 -7.38
CA LEU A 213 -11.63 8.25 -5.92
C LEU A 213 -13.01 8.69 -5.39
N LEU A 214 -13.66 9.62 -6.06
CA LEU A 214 -15.02 10.05 -5.73
C LEU A 214 -16.03 8.93 -5.95
N GLY A 215 -15.93 8.19 -7.06
CA GLY A 215 -16.78 7.03 -7.33
C GLY A 215 -16.69 5.95 -6.24
N TRP A 216 -15.50 5.67 -5.72
CA TRP A 216 -15.34 4.72 -4.62
C TRP A 216 -15.91 5.21 -3.28
N LEU A 217 -15.85 6.51 -3.01
CA LEU A 217 -16.44 7.10 -1.81
C LEU A 217 -17.96 7.10 -1.85
N GLU A 218 -18.53 7.21 -3.05
CA GLU A 218 -19.97 7.24 -3.29
C GLU A 218 -20.59 5.84 -3.31
N ALA A 219 -19.86 4.81 -3.74
CA ALA A 219 -20.34 3.44 -3.76
C ALA A 219 -20.87 2.98 -2.39
N ASP A 220 -22.09 2.44 -2.37
CA ASP A 220 -22.63 1.67 -1.26
C ASP A 220 -22.39 0.18 -1.53
N GLU A 221 -22.20 -0.62 -0.47
CA GLU A 221 -21.96 -2.07 -0.51
C GLU A 221 -22.97 -2.87 -1.38
N ALA A 222 -24.12 -2.28 -1.74
CA ALA A 222 -25.14 -2.91 -2.56
C ALA A 222 -24.74 -3.15 -4.03
N ASP A 223 -23.73 -2.44 -4.56
CA ASP A 223 -23.32 -2.56 -5.98
C ASP A 223 -22.15 -3.53 -6.21
N GLY A 224 -21.59 -4.12 -5.14
CA GLY A 224 -20.48 -5.08 -5.18
C GLY A 224 -20.90 -6.50 -4.84
N ALA A 225 -21.83 -7.09 -5.60
CA ALA A 225 -22.22 -8.49 -5.44
C ALA A 225 -21.07 -9.45 -5.82
N GLY A 226 -20.19 -9.70 -4.85
CA GLY A 226 -19.29 -10.85 -4.77
C GLY A 226 -19.36 -11.36 -3.33
N SER A 227 -20.06 -12.46 -3.11
CA SER A 227 -20.29 -13.03 -1.78
C SER A 227 -18.98 -13.40 -1.08
N ASP A 228 -18.62 -12.66 -0.04
CA ASP A 228 -17.98 -13.24 1.15
C ASP A 228 -18.48 -12.45 2.36
N GLY A 229 -19.44 -13.05 3.07
CA GLY A 229 -20.37 -12.35 3.95
C GLY A 229 -19.78 -11.94 5.30
N LEU A 230 -19.71 -10.63 5.56
CA LEU A 230 -19.74 -10.08 6.91
C LEU A 230 -21.19 -10.08 7.43
N ALA A 231 -21.66 -11.23 7.91
CA ALA A 231 -23.00 -11.34 8.49
C ALA A 231 -23.05 -10.77 9.92
N ARG A 232 -24.06 -9.92 10.19
CA ARG A 232 -24.45 -9.49 11.55
C ARG A 232 -24.91 -10.70 12.39
N PRO A 233 -24.67 -10.72 13.72
CA PRO A 233 -25.03 -11.86 14.55
C PRO A 233 -26.51 -11.82 14.95
N GLY A 234 -27.25 -12.92 14.72
CA GLY A 234 -28.62 -13.08 15.22
C GLY A 234 -29.42 -14.24 14.61
N SER A 235 -29.30 -15.40 15.26
CA SER A 235 -30.25 -16.55 15.27
C SER A 235 -30.15 -17.63 14.17
N PRO A 236 -30.50 -18.91 14.51
CA PRO A 236 -29.98 -20.10 13.82
C PRO A 236 -31.04 -20.91 13.06
N SER A 237 -30.70 -21.51 11.91
CA SER A 237 -31.19 -22.84 11.48
C SER A 237 -30.48 -23.38 10.22
N SER A 238 -29.70 -24.46 10.41
CA SER A 238 -29.70 -25.79 9.75
C SER A 238 -29.84 -26.03 8.22
N PRO A 239 -29.34 -27.19 7.71
CA PRO A 239 -28.58 -27.26 6.47
C PRO A 239 -29.33 -27.83 5.26
N GLY A 240 -28.91 -27.44 4.07
CA GLY A 240 -29.32 -27.98 2.78
C GLY A 240 -28.10 -28.24 1.89
N SER A 241 -28.15 -29.37 1.18
CA SER A 241 -27.07 -30.10 0.51
C SER A 241 -26.80 -29.64 -0.94
N SER A 242 -25.54 -29.84 -1.34
CA SER A 242 -24.99 -30.29 -2.65
C SER A 242 -24.99 -29.41 -3.90
N GLY A 243 -23.80 -29.37 -4.54
CA GLY A 243 -23.52 -29.18 -5.98
C GLY A 243 -23.47 -27.71 -6.41
N ASP A 244 -22.48 -27.18 -7.13
CA ASP A 244 -21.53 -27.79 -8.06
C ASP A 244 -20.26 -26.93 -8.20
N ASP A 245 -19.14 -27.61 -8.47
CA ASP A 245 -17.87 -27.08 -8.96
C ASP A 245 -18.02 -26.60 -10.42
N GLU A 246 -17.76 -25.32 -10.72
CA GLU A 246 -17.20 -24.86 -12.01
C GLU A 246 -17.02 -23.33 -12.05
N ALA A 247 -15.82 -22.81 -11.74
CA ALA A 247 -15.35 -21.49 -12.22
C ALA A 247 -13.84 -21.28 -11.93
N ALA A 248 -12.99 -22.18 -12.42
CA ALA A 248 -11.54 -21.99 -12.46
C ALA A 248 -11.01 -22.25 -13.88
N ALA A 249 -11.49 -21.46 -14.85
CA ALA A 249 -11.01 -21.54 -16.23
C ALA A 249 -11.25 -20.24 -17.00
N ALA A 250 -10.60 -19.14 -16.61
CA ALA A 250 -10.51 -17.95 -17.46
C ALA A 250 -9.26 -17.11 -17.14
N ALA A 251 -8.08 -17.72 -17.23
CA ALA A 251 -6.80 -17.00 -17.25
C ALA A 251 -5.78 -17.74 -18.11
N ARG A 252 -6.04 -17.86 -19.42
CA ARG A 252 -5.06 -18.33 -20.40
C ARG A 252 -5.29 -17.68 -21.76
N SER A 253 -4.60 -16.57 -22.03
CA SER A 253 -4.06 -16.26 -23.37
C SER A 253 -3.21 -14.99 -23.30
N VAL A 254 -1.91 -15.13 -23.03
CA VAL A 254 -0.88 -14.29 -23.64
C VAL A 254 0.29 -15.22 -23.96
N ALA A 255 0.70 -15.23 -25.22
CA ALA A 255 1.64 -16.16 -25.81
C ALA A 255 3.06 -16.04 -25.23
N ASP A 256 3.70 -17.18 -24.97
CA ASP A 256 5.14 -17.30 -24.73
C ASP A 256 5.95 -16.96 -25.99
N PRO A 257 7.05 -16.20 -25.89
CA PRO A 257 8.10 -16.20 -26.91
C PRO A 257 9.00 -17.44 -26.76
N PRO A 258 9.55 -17.99 -27.86
CA PRO A 258 10.22 -19.29 -27.80
C PRO A 258 11.67 -19.17 -27.31
N GLY A 259 12.02 -20.07 -26.38
CA GLY A 259 13.29 -20.79 -26.39
C GLY A 259 14.50 -20.15 -25.71
N ALA A 260 14.69 -20.45 -24.43
CA ALA A 260 16.02 -20.52 -23.82
C ALA A 260 16.09 -21.76 -22.92
N GLN A 261 16.38 -22.91 -23.54
CA GLN A 261 16.70 -24.13 -22.81
C GLN A 261 18.03 -23.95 -22.08
N SER A 262 17.99 -24.20 -20.78
CA SER A 262 19.14 -24.34 -19.88
C SER A 262 20.13 -25.37 -20.43
N GLN A 263 21.32 -24.92 -20.82
CA GLN A 263 22.48 -25.80 -20.99
C GLN A 263 23.40 -25.61 -19.77
N ARG A 264 23.34 -26.61 -18.90
CA ARG A 264 24.32 -26.90 -17.88
C ARG A 264 25.45 -27.66 -18.56
N GLU A 265 26.51 -26.98 -18.98
CA GLU A 265 27.72 -27.63 -19.49
C GLU A 265 28.95 -27.23 -18.68
N GLY A 266 29.62 -28.26 -18.16
CA GLY A 266 30.90 -28.15 -17.46
C GLY A 266 31.98 -27.65 -18.41
N ARG A 267 32.70 -26.63 -17.97
CA ARG A 267 33.75 -25.98 -18.75
C ARG A 267 35.06 -26.73 -18.54
N THR A 268 35.49 -27.49 -19.55
CA THR A 268 36.90 -27.83 -19.75
C THR A 268 37.56 -26.67 -20.49
N ASP A 269 38.61 -26.10 -19.91
CA ASP A 269 39.36 -24.99 -20.50
C ASP A 269 40.13 -25.46 -21.74
N VAL A 270 39.84 -24.84 -22.88
CA VAL A 270 40.74 -24.83 -24.05
C VAL A 270 41.09 -23.37 -24.36
N PRO A 271 42.37 -22.97 -24.30
CA PRO A 271 42.76 -21.59 -24.55
C PRO A 271 42.88 -21.35 -26.06
N GLY A 272 42.02 -20.50 -26.62
CA GLY A 272 42.26 -19.93 -27.95
C GLY A 272 41.05 -19.90 -28.87
N SER A 273 39.97 -19.21 -28.49
CA SER A 273 39.08 -18.62 -29.49
C SER A 273 38.59 -17.26 -28.98
N ARG A 274 39.00 -16.18 -29.64
CA ARG A 274 38.41 -14.86 -29.42
C ARG A 274 37.04 -14.88 -30.10
N GLN A 275 36.00 -15.17 -29.32
CA GLN A 275 34.63 -14.85 -29.74
C GLN A 275 34.49 -13.33 -29.91
N PRO A 276 33.75 -12.85 -30.92
CA PRO A 276 33.46 -11.43 -31.04
C PRO A 276 32.72 -11.01 -29.77
N ALA A 277 33.27 -10.02 -29.06
CA ALA A 277 32.68 -9.53 -27.83
C ALA A 277 31.26 -9.05 -28.14
N GLY A 278 30.26 -9.73 -27.57
CA GLY A 278 28.89 -9.24 -27.56
C GLY A 278 28.83 -7.83 -26.95
N PRO A 279 27.71 -7.10 -27.15
CA PRO A 279 27.54 -5.81 -26.52
C PRO A 279 27.83 -5.92 -25.00
N PRO A 280 28.48 -4.91 -24.40
CA PRO A 280 28.82 -4.95 -22.98
C PRO A 280 27.58 -5.34 -22.15
N PRO A 281 27.69 -6.22 -21.14
CA PRO A 281 26.54 -6.67 -20.37
C PRO A 281 25.70 -5.52 -19.80
N LEU A 282 26.34 -4.41 -19.41
CA LEU A 282 25.68 -3.20 -18.93
C LEU A 282 24.80 -2.50 -19.97
N ARG A 283 25.00 -2.75 -21.27
CA ARG A 283 24.15 -2.19 -22.34
C ARG A 283 22.72 -2.74 -22.29
N SER A 284 22.50 -3.87 -21.61
CA SER A 284 21.16 -4.44 -21.38
C SER A 284 20.23 -3.49 -20.62
N ILE A 285 20.75 -2.57 -19.79
CA ILE A 285 19.95 -1.57 -19.07
C ILE A 285 19.12 -0.69 -20.02
N LEU A 286 19.63 -0.45 -21.24
CA LEU A 286 18.92 0.35 -22.24
C LEU A 286 17.64 -0.35 -22.72
N HIS A 287 17.59 -1.68 -22.70
CA HIS A 287 16.37 -2.42 -23.02
C HIS A 287 15.31 -2.24 -21.93
N TYR A 288 15.71 -2.24 -20.66
CA TYR A 288 14.82 -1.94 -19.54
C TYR A 288 14.27 -0.51 -19.64
N HIS A 289 15.13 0.48 -19.88
CA HIS A 289 14.69 1.87 -20.09
C HIS A 289 13.77 2.04 -21.30
N ALA A 290 14.03 1.32 -22.40
CA ALA A 290 13.14 1.33 -23.56
C ALA A 290 11.77 0.71 -23.23
N ALA A 291 11.74 -0.39 -22.48
CA ALA A 291 10.51 -1.04 -22.04
C ALA A 291 9.70 -0.15 -21.08
N ILE A 292 10.36 0.51 -20.11
CA ILE A 292 9.70 1.46 -19.20
C ILE A 292 9.10 2.63 -19.98
N ARG A 293 9.85 3.22 -20.93
CA ARG A 293 9.33 4.30 -21.79
C ARG A 293 8.12 3.86 -22.61
N ALA A 294 8.20 2.71 -23.29
CA ALA A 294 7.07 2.19 -24.05
C ALA A 294 5.85 1.90 -23.16
N ALA A 295 6.07 1.38 -21.95
CA ALA A 295 5.01 1.13 -20.99
C ALA A 295 4.32 2.43 -20.53
N LEU A 296 5.10 3.48 -20.26
CA LEU A 296 4.63 4.82 -19.91
C LEU A 296 3.88 5.50 -21.06
N GLU A 297 4.41 5.42 -22.29
CA GLU A 297 3.76 5.95 -23.49
C GLU A 297 2.41 5.26 -23.75
N GLY A 298 2.38 3.93 -23.64
CA GLY A 298 1.15 3.15 -23.76
C GLY A 298 0.16 3.47 -22.64
N PHE A 299 0.62 3.61 -21.40
CA PHE A 299 -0.21 4.03 -20.28
C PHE A 299 -0.83 5.41 -20.53
N ALA A 300 -0.03 6.37 -21.00
CA ALA A 300 -0.52 7.72 -21.32
C ALA A 300 -1.56 7.70 -22.47
N ALA A 301 -1.41 6.80 -23.44
CA ALA A 301 -2.40 6.62 -24.50
C ALA A 301 -3.72 6.05 -23.95
N ASP A 302 -3.65 5.01 -23.13
CA ASP A 302 -4.83 4.41 -22.49
C ASP A 302 -5.53 5.40 -21.57
N ALA A 303 -4.78 6.16 -20.77
CA ALA A 303 -5.33 7.21 -19.91
C ALA A 303 -6.08 8.27 -20.73
N ARG A 304 -5.51 8.75 -21.85
CA ARG A 304 -6.20 9.68 -22.75
C ARG A 304 -7.47 9.08 -23.35
N ALA A 305 -7.46 7.79 -23.70
CA ALA A 305 -8.62 7.11 -24.24
C ALA A 305 -9.75 7.00 -23.20
N VAL A 306 -9.43 6.64 -21.96
CA VAL A 306 -10.39 6.57 -20.84
C VAL A 306 -10.94 7.97 -20.50
N ALA A 307 -10.09 9.01 -20.53
CA ALA A 307 -10.52 10.40 -20.29
C ALA A 307 -11.46 10.95 -21.38
N SER A 308 -11.31 10.47 -22.61
CA SER A 308 -12.07 10.97 -23.76
C SER A 308 -13.33 10.14 -24.07
N ALA A 309 -13.65 9.15 -23.23
CA ALA A 309 -14.76 8.24 -23.46
C ALA A 309 -16.13 8.97 -23.40
N PRO A 310 -17.06 8.70 -24.35
CA PRO A 310 -18.41 9.27 -24.30
C PRO A 310 -19.17 8.74 -23.09
N GLY A 311 -19.56 9.63 -22.17
CA GLY A 311 -20.23 9.27 -20.90
C GLY A 311 -19.35 9.39 -19.66
N GLY A 312 -18.09 9.81 -19.82
CA GLY A 312 -17.12 9.87 -18.72
C GLY A 312 -16.38 8.54 -18.54
N PRO A 313 -15.37 8.48 -17.65
CA PRO A 313 -14.57 7.29 -17.47
C PRO A 313 -15.36 6.19 -16.75
N ASP A 314 -15.48 5.02 -17.39
CA ASP A 314 -16.12 3.83 -16.84
C ASP A 314 -15.29 3.25 -15.67
N PRO A 315 -15.89 2.97 -14.48
CA PRO A 315 -15.14 2.54 -13.29
C PRO A 315 -14.26 1.29 -13.49
N PRO A 316 -14.69 0.22 -14.18
CA PRO A 316 -13.83 -0.91 -14.53
C PRO A 316 -12.63 -0.56 -15.43
N ALA A 317 -12.83 0.29 -16.44
CA ALA A 317 -11.75 0.72 -17.33
C ALA A 317 -10.70 1.55 -16.58
N LEU A 318 -11.17 2.42 -15.70
CA LEU A 318 -10.34 3.24 -14.82
C LEU A 318 -9.62 2.37 -13.78
N ALA A 319 -10.26 1.31 -13.31
CA ALA A 319 -9.64 0.34 -12.45
C ALA A 319 -8.48 -0.40 -13.12
N ALA A 320 -8.67 -0.87 -14.36
CA ALA A 320 -7.62 -1.48 -15.15
C ALA A 320 -6.42 -0.53 -15.37
N LEU A 321 -6.71 0.75 -15.62
CA LEU A 321 -5.68 1.78 -15.78
C LEU A 321 -4.84 1.95 -14.51
N LEU A 322 -5.46 1.98 -13.34
CA LEU A 322 -4.74 2.06 -12.06
C LEU A 322 -3.87 0.83 -11.75
N VAL A 323 -4.33 -0.39 -12.09
CA VAL A 323 -3.48 -1.59 -11.97
C VAL A 323 -2.20 -1.40 -12.77
N ARG A 324 -2.34 -0.91 -14.01
CA ARG A 324 -1.21 -0.63 -14.89
C ARG A 324 -0.31 0.50 -14.35
N HIS A 325 -0.90 1.57 -13.82
CA HIS A 325 -0.16 2.65 -13.16
C HIS A 325 0.71 2.13 -12.01
N ARG A 326 0.12 1.31 -11.13
CA ARG A 326 0.83 0.73 -9.98
C ARG A 326 1.94 -0.21 -10.38
N PHE A 327 1.70 -1.07 -11.37
CA PHE A 327 2.75 -1.92 -11.91
C PHE A 327 3.93 -1.09 -12.43
N ILE A 328 3.66 -0.03 -13.20
CA ILE A 328 4.70 0.86 -13.72
C ILE A 328 5.42 1.59 -12.58
N ARG A 329 4.68 2.11 -11.58
CA ARG A 329 5.26 2.74 -10.37
C ARG A 329 6.21 1.78 -9.66
N ALA A 330 5.78 0.54 -9.41
CA ALA A 330 6.59 -0.47 -8.72
C ALA A 330 7.87 -0.81 -9.51
N VAL A 331 7.76 -0.97 -10.84
CA VAL A 331 8.93 -1.19 -11.70
C VAL A 331 9.89 -0.01 -11.65
N CYS A 332 9.39 1.22 -11.72
CA CYS A 332 10.22 2.42 -11.62
C CYS A 332 10.88 2.54 -10.23
N ALA A 333 10.15 2.29 -9.15
CA ALA A 333 10.69 2.33 -7.79
C ALA A 333 11.81 1.32 -7.59
N PHE A 334 11.59 0.06 -7.99
CA PHE A 334 12.61 -0.99 -7.90
C PHE A 334 13.83 -0.68 -8.78
N HIS A 335 13.60 -0.16 -9.99
CA HIS A 335 14.67 0.22 -10.91
C HIS A 335 15.52 1.36 -10.32
N SER A 336 14.90 2.41 -9.77
CA SER A 336 15.60 3.51 -9.11
C SER A 336 16.37 3.05 -7.87
N ALA A 337 15.77 2.22 -7.02
CA ALA A 337 16.44 1.66 -5.84
C ALA A 337 17.68 0.83 -6.23
N ALA A 338 17.59 0.02 -7.29
CA ALA A 338 18.74 -0.72 -7.81
C ALA A 338 19.85 0.20 -8.35
N GLU A 339 19.49 1.34 -8.95
CA GLU A 339 20.46 2.36 -9.37
C GLU A 339 21.18 2.97 -8.16
N ASP A 340 20.43 3.32 -7.12
CA ASP A 340 20.95 3.92 -5.89
C ASP A 340 21.84 2.97 -5.07
N GLU A 341 21.47 1.70 -4.95
CA GLU A 341 22.20 0.74 -4.13
C GLU A 341 23.39 0.09 -4.84
N VAL A 342 23.30 -0.09 -6.17
CA VAL A 342 24.27 -0.88 -6.93
C VAL A 342 25.06 -0.03 -7.90
N VAL A 343 24.37 0.76 -8.74
CA VAL A 343 24.98 1.42 -9.90
C VAL A 343 25.78 2.66 -9.48
N PHE A 344 25.16 3.58 -8.75
CA PHE A 344 25.83 4.82 -8.33
C PHE A 344 27.02 4.57 -7.38
N PRO A 345 26.93 3.66 -6.40
CA PRO A 345 28.08 3.32 -5.56
C PRO A 345 29.23 2.67 -6.35
N ALA A 346 28.92 1.84 -7.35
CA ALA A 346 29.94 1.26 -8.22
C ALA A 346 30.64 2.32 -9.09
N LEU A 347 29.89 3.29 -9.64
CA LEU A 347 30.44 4.42 -10.37
C LEU A 347 31.33 5.30 -9.48
N ALA A 348 30.90 5.58 -8.26
CA ALA A 348 31.68 6.36 -7.29
C ALA A 348 33.04 5.70 -7.00
N ARG A 349 33.09 4.37 -6.83
CA ARG A 349 34.34 3.59 -6.64
C ARG A 349 35.26 3.64 -7.86
N LEU A 350 34.70 3.67 -9.07
CA LEU A 350 35.47 3.80 -10.31
C LEU A 350 36.06 5.21 -10.46
N HIS A 351 35.32 6.23 -10.04
CA HIS A 351 35.80 7.61 -10.07
C HIS A 351 36.92 7.86 -9.03
N THR A 352 36.82 7.31 -7.82
CA THR A 352 37.89 7.41 -6.81
C THR A 352 39.15 6.65 -7.22
N SER A 353 39.02 5.44 -7.76
CA SER A 353 40.17 4.68 -8.27
C SER A 353 40.84 5.29 -9.51
N GLN A 354 40.11 6.04 -10.34
CA GLN A 354 40.71 6.83 -11.43
C GLN A 354 41.42 8.10 -10.94
N GLN A 355 40.95 8.73 -9.86
CA GLN A 355 41.63 9.88 -9.25
C GLN A 355 42.94 9.49 -8.56
N GLU A 356 43.02 8.30 -7.97
CA GLU A 356 44.28 7.76 -7.40
C GLU A 356 45.26 7.26 -8.47
N GLY A 357 44.83 7.13 -9.74
CA GLY A 357 45.62 6.57 -10.86
C GLY A 357 46.22 7.57 -11.86
N GLY A 358 46.12 8.89 -11.65
CA GLY A 358 46.66 9.94 -12.54
C GLY A 358 48.17 10.23 -12.36
N PRO A 359 48.89 10.75 -13.37
CA PRO A 359 50.31 10.45 -13.62
C PRO A 359 51.31 11.25 -12.76
N GLY A 360 51.69 10.68 -11.61
CA GLY A 360 52.83 11.13 -10.80
C GLY A 360 54.05 10.20 -10.79
N GLY A 361 53.99 9.05 -11.48
CA GLY A 361 54.93 7.93 -11.29
C GLY A 361 55.67 7.46 -12.54
N ARG A 362 56.20 8.36 -13.38
CA ARG A 362 57.21 7.98 -14.40
C ARG A 362 58.41 8.91 -14.36
N ALA A 363 59.21 8.82 -13.30
CA ALA A 363 60.61 9.22 -13.36
C ALA A 363 61.46 7.99 -13.74
N ARG A 364 61.93 8.02 -14.99
CA ARG A 364 62.99 7.17 -15.53
C ARG A 364 64.17 7.09 -14.55
N ARG A 365 64.60 5.87 -14.20
CA ARG A 365 66.03 5.55 -14.06
C ARG A 365 66.29 4.22 -14.76
N ARG A 366 66.64 4.31 -16.04
CA ARG A 366 67.57 3.35 -16.65
C ARG A 366 68.96 3.80 -16.22
N GLY A 367 69.74 2.86 -15.69
CA GLY A 367 71.15 3.03 -15.36
C GLY A 367 71.73 1.67 -15.04
N TRP A 368 72.09 0.91 -16.07
CA TRP A 368 73.14 -0.08 -15.96
C TRP A 368 74.37 0.53 -16.64
N ARG A 369 75.39 0.79 -15.82
CA ARG A 369 76.69 1.44 -16.10
C ARG A 369 76.67 2.93 -16.40
#